data_AF-A0A7J4MN60-F1
#
_entry.id   AF-A0A7J4MN60-F1
#
_cell.length_a   1.000
_cell.length_b   1.000
_cell.length_c   1.000
_cell.angle_alpha   90.00
_cell.angle_beta   90.00
_cell.angle_gamma   90.00
#
_symmetry.space_group_name_H-M   'P 1'
#
loop_
_entity.id
_entity.type
_entity.pdbx_description
1 polymer ?
#
loop_
_entity_poly.entity_id
_entity_poly.type
_entity_poly.pdbx_seq_one_letter_code
_entity_poly.pdbx_strand_id
1 'polypeptide(L)'
;MNISTPHRKIELALANRIFLKQIKEMLLDFDIKTSKTYSMITSKGFKKYAFYVRTNSNLSIFSKMIGFNHPLKKSSLGNILLHPGRISYAHGGTQGMILLLLKDMDLTVAELVPLLNRHQSTIRFALLKLKCKGLVFSKSKTFKKGGGILWSLDGQTNFNT
;
A
#
# COMPACT_ATOMS: atom_id res chain seq x y z
N MET A 1 -22.22 -14.83 3.52
CA MET A 1 -20.80 -15.05 3.19
C MET A 1 -19.95 -14.50 4.33
N ASN A 2 -19.14 -15.35 4.96
CA ASN A 2 -18.22 -14.93 6.02
C ASN A 2 -17.03 -14.24 5.34
N ILE A 3 -17.06 -12.91 5.26
CA ILE A 3 -15.97 -12.14 4.67
C ILE A 3 -14.79 -12.25 5.64
N SER A 4 -13.82 -13.11 5.32
CA SER A 4 -12.56 -13.16 6.06
C SER A 4 -11.93 -11.78 5.99
N THR A 5 -11.88 -11.10 7.13
CA THR A 5 -11.37 -9.76 7.20
C THR A 5 -9.86 -9.79 7.48
N PRO A 6 -9.08 -8.87 6.88
CA PRO A 6 -7.63 -8.94 6.98
C PRO A 6 -7.14 -8.79 8.43
N HIS A 7 -6.10 -9.54 8.81
CA HIS A 7 -5.42 -9.36 10.09
C HIS A 7 -4.69 -8.01 10.16
N ARG A 8 -4.42 -7.50 11.37
CA ARG A 8 -3.64 -6.27 11.65
C ARG A 8 -4.28 -5.00 11.07
N LYS A 9 -5.36 -4.59 11.71
CA LYS A 9 -6.21 -3.48 11.27
C LYS A 9 -6.85 -2.80 12.48
N ILE A 10 -7.35 -1.60 12.24
CA ILE A 10 -8.36 -0.96 13.11
C ILE A 10 -9.70 -1.16 12.41
N GLU A 11 -10.68 -1.72 13.10
CA GLU A 11 -12.04 -1.89 12.58
C GLU A 11 -13.02 -1.11 13.44
N LEU A 12 -13.93 -0.39 12.78
CA LEU A 12 -15.06 0.25 13.43
C LEU A 12 -16.36 -0.33 12.86
N ALA A 13 -17.23 -0.82 13.74
CA ALA A 13 -18.50 -1.44 13.39
C ALA A 13 -19.65 -0.83 14.21
N LEU A 14 -20.66 -0.29 13.53
CA LEU A 14 -21.79 0.42 14.13
C LEU A 14 -23.09 0.06 13.41
N ALA A 15 -24.23 0.14 14.11
CA ALA A 15 -25.55 -0.05 13.50
C ALA A 15 -25.95 1.16 12.63
N ASN A 16 -25.55 2.37 13.03
CA ASN A 16 -25.82 3.61 12.30
C ASN A 16 -24.87 3.77 11.10
N ARG A 17 -25.40 3.53 9.90
CA ARG A 17 -24.63 3.64 8.65
C ARG A 17 -24.22 5.08 8.31
N ILE A 18 -25.08 6.06 8.61
CA ILE A 18 -24.83 7.47 8.30
C ILE A 18 -23.64 7.97 9.12
N PHE A 19 -23.68 7.70 10.43
CA PHE A 19 -22.59 8.09 11.33
C PHE A 19 -21.27 7.40 10.96
N LEU A 20 -21.32 6.11 10.58
CA LEU A 20 -20.14 5.41 10.09
C LEU A 20 -19.55 6.03 8.81
N LYS A 21 -20.40 6.56 7.91
CA LYS A 21 -19.97 7.26 6.71
C LYS A 21 -19.27 8.58 7.06
N GLN A 22 -19.83 9.36 7.98
CA GLN A 22 -19.25 10.62 8.44
C GLN A 22 -17.87 10.41 9.08
N ILE A 23 -17.72 9.38 9.93
CA ILE A 23 -16.40 9.04 10.50
C ILE A 23 -15.40 8.69 9.39
N LYS A 24 -15.84 8.00 8.33
CA LYS A 24 -15.00 7.66 7.19
C LYS A 24 -14.51 8.90 6.43
N GLU A 25 -15.37 9.90 6.29
CA GLU A 25 -15.05 11.19 5.68
C GLU A 25 -14.06 11.96 6.57
N MET A 26 -14.31 12.02 7.88
CA MET A 26 -13.37 12.64 8.83
C MET A 26 -11.98 11.98 8.82
N LEU A 27 -11.90 10.65 8.70
CA LEU A 27 -10.61 9.95 8.59
C LEU A 27 -9.87 10.33 7.31
N LEU A 28 -10.59 10.62 6.23
CA LEU A 28 -9.99 11.05 4.96
C LEU A 28 -9.33 12.43 5.08
N ASP A 29 -9.86 13.32 5.93
CA ASP A 29 -9.26 14.64 6.21
C ASP A 29 -7.87 14.53 6.85
N PHE A 30 -7.57 13.40 7.51
CA PHE A 30 -6.24 13.06 8.03
C PHE A 30 -5.38 12.25 7.02
N ASP A 31 -5.82 12.13 5.76
CA ASP A 31 -5.25 11.23 4.74
C ASP A 31 -5.26 9.73 5.16
N ILE A 32 -6.18 9.34 6.04
CA ILE A 32 -6.34 7.95 6.49
C ILE A 32 -7.36 7.24 5.59
N LYS A 33 -6.86 6.50 4.61
CA LYS A 33 -7.73 5.72 3.69
C LYS A 33 -8.30 4.47 4.37
N THR A 34 -9.57 4.18 4.12
CA THR A 34 -10.27 3.02 4.70
C THR A 34 -10.73 2.02 3.62
N SER A 35 -11.17 0.84 4.06
CA SER A 35 -11.87 -0.11 3.19
C SER A 35 -13.22 0.43 2.68
N LYS A 36 -13.80 -0.28 1.70
CA LYS A 36 -15.24 -0.18 1.42
C LYS A 36 -16.02 -0.60 2.67
N THR A 37 -17.18 0.02 2.87
CA THR A 37 -18.09 -0.36 3.95
C THR A 37 -18.75 -1.69 3.60
N TYR A 38 -18.77 -2.61 4.56
CA TYR A 38 -19.44 -3.91 4.43
C TYR A 38 -20.44 -4.11 5.57
N SER A 39 -21.44 -4.94 5.35
CA SER A 39 -22.40 -5.33 6.37
C SER A 39 -21.98 -6.64 7.04
N MET A 40 -22.22 -6.74 8.34
CA MET A 40 -22.07 -7.95 9.13
C MET A 40 -23.34 -8.18 9.96
N ILE A 41 -23.64 -9.44 10.26
CA ILE A 41 -24.72 -9.81 11.18
C ILE A 41 -24.05 -10.28 12.46
N THR A 42 -24.47 -9.72 13.60
CA THR A 42 -23.99 -10.14 14.93
C THR A 42 -24.49 -11.55 15.25
N SER A 43 -23.89 -12.21 16.24
CA SER A 43 -24.38 -13.51 16.74
C SER A 43 -25.84 -13.49 17.20
N LYS A 44 -26.36 -12.31 17.56
CA LYS A 44 -27.75 -12.07 17.97
C LYS A 44 -28.68 -11.68 16.80
N GLY A 45 -28.24 -11.77 15.55
CA GLY A 45 -29.06 -11.45 14.38
C GLY A 45 -29.13 -9.97 13.99
N PHE A 46 -28.57 -9.05 14.79
CA PHE A 46 -28.57 -7.62 14.45
C PHE A 46 -27.59 -7.27 13.33
N LYS A 47 -28.03 -6.44 12.39
CA LYS A 47 -27.19 -5.93 11.29
C LYS A 47 -26.32 -4.78 11.79
N LYS A 48 -25.02 -4.85 11.48
CA LYS A 48 -24.05 -3.76 11.64
C LYS A 48 -23.36 -3.46 10.31
N TYR A 49 -22.84 -2.26 10.20
CA TYR A 49 -21.98 -1.82 9.11
C TYR A 49 -20.59 -1.59 9.66
N ALA A 50 -19.56 -1.92 8.88
CA ALA A 50 -18.18 -1.76 9.30
C ALA A 50 -17.28 -1.31 8.15
N PHE A 51 -16.16 -0.71 8.52
CA PHE A 51 -15.00 -0.54 7.67
C PHE A 51 -13.73 -0.79 8.50
N TYR A 52 -12.61 -0.97 7.82
CA TYR A 52 -11.32 -1.05 8.49
C TYR A 52 -10.27 -0.10 7.88
N VAL A 53 -9.34 0.33 8.74
CA VAL A 53 -8.09 0.98 8.38
C VAL A 53 -6.99 -0.07 8.39
N ARG A 54 -6.21 -0.13 7.32
CA ARG A 54 -5.09 -1.07 7.14
C ARG A 54 -3.90 -0.37 6.49
N THR A 55 -2.80 -1.11 6.34
CA THR A 55 -1.48 -0.65 5.89
C THR A 55 -0.72 0.10 6.98
N ASN A 56 0.60 -0.07 7.01
CA ASN A 56 1.45 0.55 8.01
C ASN A 56 1.37 2.09 7.97
N SER A 57 1.25 2.67 6.77
CA SER A 57 1.13 4.12 6.57
C SER A 57 -0.10 4.67 7.29
N ASN A 58 -1.30 4.14 6.99
CA ASN A 58 -2.53 4.66 7.58
C ASN A 58 -2.62 4.39 9.08
N LEU A 59 -2.10 3.24 9.54
CA LEU A 59 -2.06 2.91 10.97
C LEU A 59 -1.08 3.81 11.73
N SER A 60 0.03 4.20 11.12
CA SER A 60 1.00 5.14 11.70
C SER A 60 0.39 6.54 11.83
N ILE A 61 -0.27 7.02 10.77
CA ILE A 61 -0.99 8.30 10.80
C ILE A 61 -2.08 8.27 11.88
N PHE A 62 -2.90 7.20 11.92
CA PHE A 62 -3.91 7.05 12.95
C PHE A 62 -3.30 7.09 14.36
N SER A 63 -2.22 6.36 14.60
CA SER A 63 -1.58 6.32 15.92
C SER A 63 -1.03 7.68 16.36
N LYS A 64 -0.60 8.52 15.41
CA LYS A 64 -0.03 9.84 15.68
C LYS A 64 -1.09 10.91 15.88
N MET A 65 -2.13 10.91 15.03
CA MET A 65 -3.11 11.99 14.97
C MET A 65 -4.34 11.76 15.86
N ILE A 66 -4.73 10.49 16.05
CA ILE A 66 -5.96 10.11 16.76
C ILE A 66 -5.60 9.24 17.98
N GLY A 67 -4.94 8.12 17.74
CA GLY A 67 -4.51 7.18 18.77
C GLY A 67 -5.67 6.47 19.48
N PHE A 68 -5.30 5.63 20.45
CA PHE A 68 -6.26 5.02 21.37
C PHE A 68 -5.96 5.47 22.79
N ASN A 69 -7.01 5.90 23.50
CA ASN A 69 -6.93 6.14 24.94
C ASN A 69 -6.95 4.82 25.73
N HIS A 70 -7.60 3.78 25.20
CA HIS A 70 -7.68 2.48 25.86
C HIS A 70 -6.32 1.76 25.83
N PRO A 71 -5.72 1.39 27.00
CA PRO A 71 -4.36 0.86 27.09
C PRO A 71 -4.11 -0.38 26.21
N LEU A 72 -5.02 -1.36 26.25
CA LEU A 72 -4.86 -2.59 25.45
C LEU A 72 -4.89 -2.33 23.93
N LYS A 73 -5.76 -1.42 23.46
CA LYS A 73 -5.84 -1.07 22.03
C LYS A 73 -4.61 -0.28 21.60
N LYS A 74 -4.12 0.62 22.46
CA LYS A 74 -2.88 1.38 22.24
C LYS A 74 -1.67 0.45 22.12
N SER A 75 -1.52 -0.49 23.06
CA SER A 75 -0.45 -1.50 23.04
C SER A 75 -0.54 -2.41 21.81
N SER A 76 -1.75 -2.90 21.49
CA SER A 76 -1.99 -3.73 20.30
C SER A 76 -1.62 -3.00 18.99
N LEU A 77 -2.01 -1.73 18.85
CA LEU A 77 -1.64 -0.91 17.70
C LEU A 77 -0.12 -0.69 17.64
N GLY A 78 0.53 -0.40 18.77
CA GLY A 78 1.99 -0.29 18.85
C GLY A 78 2.70 -1.56 18.37
N ASN A 79 2.23 -2.73 18.80
CA ASN A 79 2.79 -4.01 18.35
C ASN A 79 2.59 -4.25 16.85
N ILE A 80 1.45 -3.85 16.29
CA ILE A 80 1.20 -3.93 14.83
C ILE A 80 2.16 -3.02 14.06
N LEU A 81 2.45 -1.83 14.58
CA LEU A 81 3.35 -0.86 13.94
C LEU A 81 4.83 -1.27 14.03
N LEU A 82 5.23 -1.85 15.16
CA LEU A 82 6.59 -2.41 15.33
C LEU A 82 6.83 -3.63 14.44
N HIS A 83 5.78 -4.42 14.21
CA HIS A 83 5.86 -5.64 13.41
C HIS A 83 4.83 -5.60 12.29
N PRO A 84 5.00 -4.76 11.26
CA PRO A 84 3.99 -4.56 10.21
C PRO A 84 3.72 -5.83 9.37
N GLY A 85 4.60 -6.83 9.45
CA GLY A 85 4.52 -8.07 8.68
C GLY A 85 5.19 -7.89 7.32
N ARG A 86 4.69 -8.56 6.28
CA ARG A 86 5.11 -8.20 4.91
C ARG A 86 4.73 -6.73 4.68
N ILE A 87 5.73 -5.91 4.33
CA ILE A 87 5.50 -4.53 3.90
C ILE A 87 4.49 -4.58 2.75
N SER A 88 3.25 -4.20 3.03
CA SER A 88 2.19 -4.14 2.03
C SER A 88 2.24 -2.76 1.39
N TYR A 89 2.87 -2.71 0.24
CA TYR A 89 2.87 -1.57 -0.64
C TYR A 89 1.43 -1.32 -1.10
N ALA A 90 1.03 -0.05 -1.25
CA ALA A 90 -0.17 0.25 -2.00
C ALA A 90 -0.12 -0.49 -3.34
N HIS A 91 -1.22 -1.14 -3.75
CA HIS A 91 -1.24 -1.93 -4.97
C HIS A 91 -0.84 -1.04 -6.16
N GLY A 92 0.27 -1.36 -6.83
CA GLY A 92 0.82 -0.54 -7.92
C GLY A 92 1.69 0.64 -7.50
N GLY A 93 1.84 0.95 -6.20
CA GLY A 93 2.64 2.08 -5.73
C GLY A 93 4.11 1.98 -6.14
N THR A 94 4.73 0.80 -5.98
CA THR A 94 6.11 0.56 -6.46
C THR A 94 6.23 0.70 -7.97
N GLN A 95 5.21 0.27 -8.71
CA GLN A 95 5.21 0.36 -10.18
C GLN A 95 5.15 1.82 -10.63
N GLY A 96 4.28 2.63 -10.02
CA GLY A 96 4.18 4.07 -10.30
C GLY A 96 5.48 4.81 -10.00
N MET A 97 6.12 4.54 -8.86
CA MET A 97 7.39 5.17 -8.50
C MET A 97 8.53 4.76 -9.43
N ILE A 98 8.58 3.50 -9.88
CA ILE A 98 9.55 3.05 -10.89
C ILE A 98 9.33 3.81 -12.19
N LEU A 99 8.09 3.92 -12.68
CA LEU A 99 7.79 4.65 -13.91
C LEU A 99 8.19 6.12 -13.80
N LEU A 100 7.95 6.76 -12.65
CA LEU A 100 8.36 8.15 -12.41
C LEU A 100 9.88 8.31 -12.51
N LEU A 101 10.65 7.46 -11.83
CA LEU A 101 12.13 7.53 -11.86
C LEU A 101 12.68 7.25 -13.26
N LEU A 102 12.06 6.33 -14.00
CA LEU A 102 12.50 5.98 -15.36
C LEU A 102 12.13 7.02 -16.42
N LYS A 103 11.30 8.04 -16.11
CA LYS A 103 11.05 9.19 -17.00
C LYS A 103 12.31 10.02 -17.22
N ASP A 104 13.10 10.16 -16.17
CA ASP A 104 14.23 11.09 -16.16
C ASP A 104 15.54 10.38 -16.50
N MET A 105 15.66 9.08 -16.21
CA MET A 105 16.87 8.32 -16.48
C MET A 105 16.68 6.81 -16.51
N ASP A 106 17.54 6.14 -17.29
CA ASP A 106 17.67 4.70 -17.30
C ASP A 106 18.38 4.21 -16.02
N LEU A 107 17.76 3.28 -15.28
CA LEU A 107 18.27 2.81 -13.98
C LEU A 107 18.40 1.29 -13.93
N THR A 108 19.40 0.82 -13.19
CA THR A 108 19.54 -0.59 -12.81
C THR A 108 18.72 -0.90 -11.55
N VAL A 109 18.50 -2.19 -11.30
CA VAL A 109 17.88 -2.64 -10.05
C VAL A 109 18.68 -2.19 -8.82
N ALA A 110 20.02 -2.16 -8.93
CA ALA A 110 20.89 -1.76 -7.82
C ALA A 110 20.71 -0.29 -7.44
N GLU A 111 20.39 0.58 -8.41
CA GLU A 111 20.12 2.00 -8.18
C GLU A 111 18.67 2.23 -7.72
N LEU A 112 17.71 1.46 -8.21
CA LEU A 112 16.30 1.56 -7.80
C LEU A 112 16.06 1.15 -6.34
N VAL A 113 16.82 0.19 -5.82
CA VAL A 113 16.70 -0.31 -4.43
C VAL A 113 16.86 0.80 -3.40
N PRO A 114 17.97 1.57 -3.37
CA PRO A 114 18.14 2.66 -2.41
C PRO A 114 17.20 3.84 -2.69
N LEU A 115 16.95 4.21 -3.96
CA LEU A 115 16.06 5.33 -4.31
C LEU A 115 14.61 5.11 -3.83
N LEU A 116 14.12 3.87 -3.95
CA LEU A 116 12.77 3.53 -3.53
C LEU A 116 12.71 3.01 -2.09
N ASN A 117 13.87 2.79 -1.46
CA ASN A 117 14.04 2.14 -0.16
C ASN A 117 13.31 0.78 -0.09
N ARG A 118 13.42 -0.05 -1.15
CA ARG A 118 12.69 -1.33 -1.26
C ARG A 118 13.64 -2.49 -1.53
N HIS A 119 13.25 -3.67 -1.05
CA HIS A 119 14.01 -4.90 -1.28
C HIS A 119 14.14 -5.23 -2.78
N GLN A 120 15.29 -5.76 -3.17
CA GLN A 120 15.63 -6.09 -4.57
C GLN A 120 14.58 -6.97 -5.25
N SER A 121 14.05 -7.98 -4.54
CA SER A 121 13.01 -8.87 -5.08
C SER A 121 11.70 -8.14 -5.40
N THR A 122 11.32 -7.11 -4.62
CA THR A 122 10.14 -6.29 -4.89
C THR A 122 10.33 -5.47 -6.17
N ILE A 123 11.50 -4.88 -6.35
CA ILE A 123 11.84 -4.11 -7.55
C ILE A 123 11.83 -5.01 -8.79
N ARG A 124 12.50 -6.16 -8.73
CA ARG A 124 12.52 -7.14 -9.84
C ARG A 124 11.11 -7.58 -10.24
N PHE A 125 10.28 -7.92 -9.26
CA PHE A 125 8.89 -8.31 -9.51
C PHE A 125 8.06 -7.18 -10.14
N ALA A 126 8.25 -5.94 -9.68
CA ALA A 126 7.56 -4.79 -10.24
C ALA A 126 7.98 -4.50 -11.69
N LEU A 127 9.28 -4.56 -11.98
CA LEU A 127 9.83 -4.40 -13.34
C LEU A 127 9.34 -5.48 -14.30
N LEU A 128 9.31 -6.75 -13.87
CA LEU A 128 8.75 -7.84 -14.67
C LEU A 128 7.28 -7.57 -15.03
N LYS A 129 6.47 -7.14 -14.06
CA LYS A 129 5.07 -6.77 -14.33
C LYS A 129 4.93 -5.58 -15.28
N LEU A 130 5.79 -4.57 -15.16
CA LEU A 130 5.79 -3.42 -16.06
C LEU A 130 6.22 -3.81 -17.47
N LYS A 131 7.21 -4.71 -17.61
CA LYS A 131 7.66 -5.26 -18.89
C LYS A 131 6.56 -6.06 -19.59
N CYS A 132 5.86 -6.93 -18.86
CA CYS A 132 4.72 -7.66 -19.40
C CYS A 132 3.57 -6.74 -19.87
N LYS A 133 3.50 -5.50 -19.36
CA LYS A 133 2.56 -4.48 -19.80
C LYS A 133 3.08 -3.62 -20.95
N GLY A 134 4.30 -3.86 -21.43
CA GLY A 134 4.93 -3.02 -22.46
C GLY A 134 5.27 -1.60 -21.98
N LEU A 135 5.40 -1.38 -20.66
CA LEU A 135 5.68 -0.04 -20.13
C LEU A 135 7.18 0.24 -19.95
N VAL A 136 7.96 -0.81 -19.76
CA VAL A 136 9.42 -0.72 -19.58
C VAL A 136 10.10 -1.85 -20.35
N PHE A 137 11.34 -1.62 -20.76
CA PHE A 137 12.17 -2.64 -21.37
C PHE A 137 13.56 -2.69 -20.73
N SER A 138 14.27 -3.80 -20.99
CA SER A 138 15.57 -4.08 -20.41
C SER A 138 16.65 -4.04 -21.49
N LYS A 139 17.65 -3.19 -21.31
CA LYS A 139 18.85 -3.14 -22.16
C LYS A 139 19.99 -3.90 -21.46
N SER A 140 20.59 -4.85 -22.18
CA SER A 140 21.86 -5.46 -21.77
C SER A 140 22.98 -4.44 -21.93
N LYS A 141 23.71 -4.12 -20.86
CA LYS A 141 24.92 -3.30 -20.94
C LYS A 141 26.12 -4.18 -20.57
N THR A 142 26.91 -4.55 -21.57
CA THR A 142 28.20 -5.24 -21.40
C THR A 142 29.24 -4.21 -20.95
N PHE A 143 29.50 -4.11 -19.64
CA PHE A 143 30.65 -3.38 -19.12
C PHE A 143 31.76 -4.34 -18.68
N LYS A 144 33.01 -3.93 -18.86
CA LYS A 144 34.24 -4.70 -18.57
C LYS A 144 34.38 -5.12 -17.09
N LYS A 145 33.64 -4.53 -16.15
CA LYS A 145 33.51 -4.99 -14.75
C LYS A 145 32.11 -4.62 -14.22
N GLY A 146 31.34 -5.60 -13.76
CA GLY A 146 30.07 -5.38 -13.03
C GLY A 146 28.84 -5.10 -13.89
N GLY A 147 28.64 -5.84 -14.99
CA GLY A 147 27.45 -5.71 -15.84
C GLY A 147 26.13 -5.81 -15.07
N GLY A 148 25.22 -4.89 -15.36
CA GLY A 148 23.86 -4.85 -14.80
C GLY A 148 22.82 -4.66 -15.89
N ILE A 149 21.60 -5.17 -15.67
CA ILE A 149 20.47 -4.93 -16.57
C ILE A 149 19.98 -3.50 -16.33
N LEU A 150 20.06 -2.68 -17.38
CA LEU A 150 19.52 -1.32 -17.40
C LEU A 150 18.05 -1.38 -17.79
N TRP A 151 17.20 -0.65 -17.07
CA TRP A 151 15.78 -0.56 -17.36
C TRP A 151 15.44 0.83 -17.86
N SER A 152 14.57 0.89 -18.88
CA SER A 152 14.16 2.11 -19.58
C SER A 152 12.65 2.13 -19.74
N LEU A 153 12.05 3.32 -19.79
CA LEU A 153 10.67 3.49 -20.26
C LEU A 153 10.56 3.17 -21.75
N ASP A 154 9.48 2.51 -22.14
CA ASP A 154 9.18 2.30 -23.55
C ASP A 154 8.69 3.61 -24.19
N GLY A 155 9.36 4.06 -25.25
CA GLY A 155 9.12 5.34 -25.91
C GLY A 155 7.74 5.48 -26.57
N GLN A 156 6.94 4.41 -26.61
CA GLN A 156 5.55 4.43 -27.06
C GLN A 156 4.52 4.65 -25.94
N THR A 157 4.95 4.81 -24.68
CA THR A 157 4.03 5.03 -23.57
C THR A 157 3.56 6.48 -23.47
N ASN A 158 2.44 6.78 -24.13
CA ASN A 158 1.68 8.00 -23.86
C ASN A 158 1.06 7.93 -22.46
N PHE A 159 1.67 8.64 -21.51
CA PHE A 159 1.01 8.95 -20.24
C PHE A 159 -0.02 10.06 -20.50
N ASN A 160 -1.21 9.69 -20.98
CA ASN A 160 -2.33 10.63 -20.99
C ASN A 160 -2.67 10.97 -19.53
N THR A 161 -2.43 12.23 -19.18
CA THR A 161 -2.82 12.92 -17.94
C THR A 161 -4.33 12.90 -17.72
#